data_AF-T1A4Z4-F1
#
_entry.id   AF-T1A4Z4-F1
#
_cell.length_a   1.000
_cell.length_b   1.000
_cell.length_c   1.000
_cell.angle_alpha   90.00
_cell.angle_beta   90.00
_cell.angle_gamma   90.00
#
_symmetry.space_group_name_H-M   'P 1'
#
loop_
_entity.id
_entity.type
_entity.pdbx_description
1 polymer ?
#
loop_
_entity_poly.entity_id
_entity_poly.type
_entity_poly.pdbx_seq_one_letter_code
_entity_poly.pdbx_strand_id
1 'polypeptide(L)' 'MASEVRHGDCLEVMRNLAAESVDLVYADPPFFTQKTHSLVTRDRETTFQFNDQWESREQYIKFLRLRVRE' A
#
# COMPACT_ATOMS: atom_id res chain seq x y z
N MET A 1 7.76 -8.58 -23.59
CA MET A 1 7.08 -8.78 -22.30
C MET A 1 6.09 -7.64 -22.13
N ALA A 2 4.85 -7.94 -21.76
CA ALA A 2 3.84 -6.92 -21.50
C ALA A 2 3.84 -6.59 -20.00
N SER A 3 3.71 -5.32 -19.66
CA SER A 3 3.47 -4.89 -18.28
C SER A 3 1.98 -4.96 -17.98
N GLU A 4 1.63 -5.42 -16.78
CA GLU A 4 0.25 -5.49 -16.30
C GLU A 4 0.09 -4.57 -15.09
N VAL A 5 -1.04 -3.85 -15.00
CA VAL A 5 -1.41 -3.02 -13.85
C VAL A 5 -2.75 -3.52 -13.33
N ARG A 6 -2.82 -3.81 -12.03
CA ARG A 6 -4.03 -4.27 -11.35
C ARG A 6 -4.48 -3.22 -10.33
N HIS A 7 -5.77 -2.91 -10.30
CA HIS A 7 -6.36 -1.97 -9.36
C HIS A 7 -7.16 -2.73 -8.29
N GLY A 8 -6.82 -2.54 -7.02
CA GLY A 8 -7.50 -3.18 -5.87
C GLY A 8 -6.63 -3.23 -4.62
N ASP A 9 -7.14 -3.85 -3.55
CA ASP A 9 -6.33 -4.17 -2.38
C ASP A 9 -5.31 -5.24 -2.74
N CYS A 10 -4.03 -5.00 -2.44
CA CYS A 10 -2.96 -5.92 -2.81
C CYS A 10 -3.14 -7.32 -2.23
N LEU A 11 -3.73 -7.48 -1.04
CA LEU A 11 -3.97 -8.78 -0.43
C LEU A 11 -4.92 -9.62 -1.31
N GLU A 12 -6.03 -9.03 -1.75
CA GLU A 12 -7.01 -9.74 -2.58
C GLU A 12 -6.51 -9.94 -4.01
N VAL A 13 -5.73 -9.00 -4.55
CA VAL A 13 -5.13 -9.14 -5.88
C VAL A 13 -4.08 -10.25 -5.90
N MET A 14 -3.20 -10.32 -4.89
CA MET A 14 -2.13 -11.31 -4.81
C MET A 14 -2.68 -12.74 -4.65
N ARG A 15 -3.79 -12.93 -3.91
CA ARG A 15 -4.50 -14.22 -3.80
C ARG A 15 -4.92 -14.85 -5.13
N ASN A 16 -5.09 -14.02 -6.16
CA ASN A 16 -5.51 -14.46 -7.49
C ASN A 16 -4.32 -14.69 -8.44
N LEU A 17 -3.08 -14.50 -7.98
CA LEU A 17 -1.88 -14.82 -8.74
C LEU A 17 -1.55 -16.30 -8.59
N ALA A 18 -0.91 -16.88 -9.61
CA ALA A 18 -0.40 -18.23 -9.50
C ALA A 18 0.74 -18.27 -8.47
N ALA A 19 0.78 -19.31 -7.64
CA ALA A 19 1.90 -19.53 -6.73
C ALA A 19 3.22 -19.63 -7.50
N GLU A 20 4.31 -19.16 -6.89
CA GLU A 20 5.67 -19.22 -7.45
C GLU A 20 5.81 -18.55 -8.85
N SER A 21 4.95 -17.57 -9.16
CA SER A 21 4.94 -16.86 -10.45
C SER A 21 5.71 -15.54 -10.47
N VAL A 22 6.29 -15.12 -9.34
CA VAL A 22 6.97 -13.83 -9.17
C VAL A 22 8.40 -14.05 -8.71
N ASP A 23 9.38 -13.57 -9.50
CA ASP A 23 10.81 -13.71 -9.18
C ASP A 23 11.30 -12.71 -8.12
N LEU A 24 10.71 -11.51 -8.08
CA LEU A 24 11.11 -10.42 -7.19
C LEU A 24 9.90 -9.55 -6.81
N VAL A 25 9.83 -9.22 -5.53
CA VAL A 25 8.82 -8.30 -4.98
C VAL A 25 9.51 -7.04 -4.45
N TYR A 26 9.02 -5.88 -4.86
CA TYR A 26 9.32 -4.59 -4.24
C TYR A 26 8.06 -4.07 -3.57
N ALA A 27 8.16 -3.64 -2.31
CA ALA A 27 7.03 -3.15 -1.55
C ALA A 27 7.40 -1.86 -0.82
N ASP A 28 6.55 -0.85 -0.98
CA ASP A 28 6.60 0.42 -0.25
C ASP A 28 5.30 0.59 0.57
N PRO A 29 5.17 -0.10 1.72
CA PRO A 29 3.94 -0.10 2.49
C PRO A 29 3.76 1.24 3.26
N PRO A 30 2.57 1.48 3.86
CA PRO A 30 2.42 2.56 4.83
C PRO A 30 3.49 2.50 5.92
N PHE A 31 3.93 3.65 6.42
CA PHE A 31 5.11 3.73 7.30
C PHE A 31 4.80 3.92 8.78
N PHE A 32 3.53 4.00 9.17
CA PHE A 32 3.13 4.25 10.56
C PHE A 32 3.66 5.60 11.09
N THR A 33 3.61 6.63 10.26
CA THR A 33 4.05 7.99 10.62
C THR A 33 3.16 8.66 11.66
N GLN A 34 1.94 8.15 11.86
CA GLN A 34 0.90 8.71 12.73
C GLN A 34 0.53 10.15 12.35
N LYS A 35 0.56 10.46 11.05
CA LYS A 35 0.28 11.79 10.50
C LYS A 35 -0.65 11.71 9.30
N THR A 36 -1.40 12.77 9.09
CA THR A 36 -2.00 13.05 7.80
C THR A 36 -0.97 13.74 6.92
N HIS A 37 -0.65 13.14 5.78
CA HIS A 37 0.24 13.73 4.78
C HIS A 37 -0.60 14.54 3.81
N SER A 38 -0.11 15.73 3.44
CA SER A 38 -0.79 16.64 2.52
C SER A 38 0.21 17.32 1.59
N LEU A 39 -0.15 17.43 0.32
CA LEU A 39 0.58 18.14 -0.71
C LEU A 39 -0.40 19.06 -1.44
N VAL A 40 0.00 20.31 -1.64
CA VAL A 40 -0.80 21.28 -2.41
C VAL A 40 -0.06 21.59 -3.71
N THR A 41 -0.79 21.64 -4.82
CA THR A 41 -0.23 22.02 -6.12
C THR A 41 0.28 23.47 -6.11
N ARG A 42 1.20 23.80 -7.02
CA ARG A 42 1.84 25.13 -7.05
C ARG A 42 0.84 26.27 -7.27
N ASP A 43 -0.19 26.02 -8.08
CA ASP A 43 -1.32 26.91 -8.33
C ASP A 43 -2.32 26.99 -7.16
N ARG A 44 -2.17 26.14 -6.13
CA ARG A 44 -3.04 26.00 -4.97
C ARG A 44 -4.48 25.53 -5.29
N GLU A 45 -4.72 24.96 -6.45
CA GLU A 45 -6.06 24.48 -6.84
C GLU A 45 -6.38 23.10 -6.29
N THR A 46 -5.38 22.24 -6.11
CA THR A 46 -5.59 20.85 -5.69
C THR A 46 -4.76 20.50 -4.47
N THR A 47 -5.40 19.83 -3.51
CA THR A 47 -4.77 19.25 -2.33
C THR A 47 -4.87 17.72 -2.41
N PHE A 48 -3.73 17.05 -2.38
CA PHE A 48 -3.64 15.60 -2.23
C PHE A 48 -3.36 15.28 -0.77
N GLN A 49 -4.15 14.39 -0.18
CA GLN A 49 -3.93 13.98 1.21
C GLN A 49 -4.24 12.52 1.43
N PHE A 50 -3.54 11.92 2.38
CA PHE A 50 -3.86 10.59 2.90
C PHE A 50 -3.57 10.54 4.40
N ASN A 51 -4.30 9.68 5.11
CA ASN A 51 -4.12 9.50 6.55
C ASN A 51 -3.31 8.24 6.82
N ASP A 52 -2.12 8.39 7.40
CA ASP A 52 -1.28 7.28 7.86
C ASP A 52 -1.32 7.19 9.40
N GLN A 53 -2.54 7.32 9.93
CA GLN A 53 -2.84 7.12 11.35
C GLN A 53 -3.50 5.76 11.54
N TRP A 54 -2.97 5.05 12.52
CA TRP A 54 -3.42 3.73 12.92
C TRP A 54 -3.85 3.79 14.38
N GLU A 55 -4.81 2.94 14.76
CA GLU A 55 -5.31 2.88 16.14
C GLU A 55 -4.21 2.42 17.10
N SER A 56 -3.39 1.46 16.67
CA SER A 56 -2.28 0.96 17.44
C SER A 56 -1.19 0.35 16.57
N ARG A 57 -0.02 0.14 17.16
CA ARG A 57 1.10 -0.53 16.51
C ARG A 57 0.77 -1.98 16.16
N GLU A 58 -0.03 -2.65 16.99
CA GLU A 58 -0.49 -4.01 16.78
C GLU A 58 -1.38 -4.11 15.55
N GLN A 59 -2.30 -3.14 15.36
CA GLN A 59 -3.16 -3.08 14.19
C GLN A 59 -2.34 -2.95 12.90
N TYR A 60 -1.37 -2.03 12.87
CA TYR A 60 -0.46 -1.84 11.75
C TYR A 60 0.38 -3.10 11.44
N ILE A 61 0.97 -3.72 12.46
CA ILE A 61 1.73 -4.96 12.29
C ILE A 61 0.86 -6.08 11.74
N LYS A 62 -0.38 -6.21 12.22
CA LYS A 62 -1.34 -7.21 11.71
C LYS A 62 -1.65 -6.96 10.24
N PHE A 63 -1.87 -5.71 9.85
CA PHE A 63 -2.12 -5.31 8.46
C PHE A 63 -0.98 -5.73 7.52
N LEU A 64 0.28 -5.45 7.90
CA LEU A 64 1.45 -5.84 7.11
C LEU A 64 1.67 -7.34 7.07
N ARG A 65 1.54 -8.03 8.21
CA ARG A 65 1.78 -9.47 8.29
C ARG A 65 0.86 -10.28 7.39
N LEU A 66 -0.39 -9.86 7.22
CA LEU A 66 -1.32 -10.54 6.32
C LEU A 66 -0.86 -10.43 4.86
N ARG A 67 -0.29 -9.29 4.45
CA ARG A 67 0.11 -9.00 3.08
C ARG A 67 1.48 -9.57 2.71
N VAL A 68 2.42 -9.58 3.65
CA VAL A 68 3.77 -10.13 3.42
C VAL A 68 3.77 -11.67 3.39
N ARG A 69 2.72 -12.31 3.91
CA ARG A 69 2.57 -13.77 3.94
C ARG A 69 1.83 -14.34 2.74
N GLU A 70 1.11 -13.49 2.01
CA GLU A 70 0.45 -13.86 0.76
C GLU A 70 1.49 -13.96 -0.35
#